data_AF-A0A7L9C817-F1
#
_entry.id   AF-A0A7L9C817-F1
#
_cell.length_a   1.000
_cell.length_b   1.000
_cell.length_c   1.000
_cell.angle_alpha   90.00
_cell.angle_beta   90.00
_cell.angle_gamma   90.00
#
_symmetry.space_group_name_H-M   'P 1'
#
loop_
_entity.id
_entity.type
_entity.pdbx_description
1 polymer ?
#
loop_
_entity_poly.entity_id
_entity_poly.type
_entity_poly.pdbx_seq_one_letter_code
_entity_poly.pdbx_strand_id
1 'polypeptide(L)'
;MKETKPEEAKHETESIRMPLGAHLEEMRRRVVYSLVSIVLCFILCWFFKVQILDIAKRPHKYAMEKVGLSTELQVLSYQEGFYAYMKLCFITSVFLAYPFVIYQIWQFVSSGLYKREQRYVLLFLPISYAAFVVGGLFGYFLLIPFGLQFLISILGPGIQPIITMQDYVSFVFMLTVALGLVFQLPLLMLLLSKIRFISPDKFIAWRKYAVLVIFIIAAIVTPPDPFTQIMTAIPMIVLYELGILIARPTKKGFTFLGMIVGGGLMLLFVFYFYLTHKGGEVNLLDTRGEVLFMYPEGREWERVSNHTHFRNGIALKTGGEGRTALSAKKGVDVGMDENTEVHFLDPRKIRLTSGQILISTKGLEMPLEIDTPNGRIRTQGGTLNIVAKDFVTIVTAVKGDAILFMEGEEKKLLEGRQHKMSIGGEPVDIGAIITWSEGVINKPEGSK
;
A
#
# COMPACT_ATOMS: atom_id res chain seq x y z
N MET A 1 -4.31 -8.83 81.64
CA MET A 1 -3.42 -8.68 80.47
C MET A 1 -3.50 -10.01 79.71
N LYS A 2 -4.36 -10.11 78.69
CA LYS A 2 -4.56 -11.36 77.94
C LYS A 2 -3.38 -11.53 76.98
N GLU A 3 -2.62 -12.59 77.17
CA GLU A 3 -1.58 -13.04 76.25
C GLU A 3 -2.22 -13.37 74.90
N THR A 4 -2.04 -12.50 73.91
CA THR A 4 -2.36 -12.80 72.52
C THR A 4 -1.37 -13.85 72.05
N LYS A 5 -1.87 -15.07 71.81
CA LYS A 5 -1.08 -16.22 71.39
C LYS A 5 -0.27 -15.92 70.12
N PRO A 6 1.00 -16.36 70.03
CA PRO A 6 1.81 -16.23 68.81
C PRO A 6 1.29 -17.06 67.62
N GLU A 7 0.30 -17.92 67.83
CA GLU A 7 -0.34 -18.74 66.78
C GLU A 7 -1.36 -17.96 65.93
N GLU A 8 -2.10 -17.00 66.49
CA GLU A 8 -3.08 -16.20 65.73
C GLU A 8 -2.39 -15.27 64.72
N ALA A 9 -1.23 -14.71 65.09
CA ALA A 9 -0.42 -13.90 64.18
C ALA A 9 0.22 -14.72 63.05
N LYS A 10 0.56 -16.00 63.30
CA LYS A 10 1.07 -16.91 62.26
C LYS A 10 -0.05 -17.32 61.28
N HIS A 11 -1.25 -17.58 61.78
CA HIS A 11 -2.41 -17.93 60.94
C HIS A 11 -2.88 -16.76 60.05
N GLU A 12 -2.81 -15.52 60.52
CA GLU A 12 -3.08 -14.35 59.68
C GLU A 12 -2.06 -14.21 58.54
N THR A 13 -0.78 -14.50 58.80
CA THR A 13 0.27 -14.40 57.79
C THR A 13 0.20 -15.53 56.75
N GLU A 14 -0.31 -16.70 57.13
CA GLU A 14 -0.48 -17.87 56.24
C GLU A 14 -1.73 -17.76 55.36
N SER A 15 -2.78 -17.06 55.83
CA SER A 15 -4.01 -16.78 55.05
C SER A 15 -3.83 -15.78 53.89
N ILE A 16 -2.68 -15.11 53.81
CA ILE A 16 -2.41 -14.03 52.83
C ILE A 16 -1.79 -14.57 51.53
N ARG A 17 -1.25 -15.80 51.52
CA ARG A 17 -0.70 -16.42 50.32
C ARG A 17 -1.55 -17.65 49.97
N MET A 18 -2.34 -17.55 48.90
CA MET A 18 -3.06 -18.72 48.39
C MET A 18 -2.06 -19.86 48.15
N PRO A 19 -2.39 -21.11 48.52
CA PRO A 19 -1.60 -22.28 48.14
C PRO A 19 -1.38 -22.29 46.62
N LEU A 20 -0.20 -22.72 46.14
CA LEU A 20 0.12 -22.76 44.70
C LEU A 20 -0.97 -23.47 43.87
N GLY A 21 -1.55 -24.55 44.42
CA GLY A 21 -2.68 -25.25 43.78
C GLY A 21 -3.93 -24.40 43.62
N ALA A 22 -4.26 -23.56 44.61
CA ALA A 22 -5.39 -22.63 44.53
C ALA A 22 -5.14 -21.52 43.49
N HIS A 23 -3.90 -21.04 43.37
CA HIS A 23 -3.53 -20.07 42.34
C HIS A 23 -3.61 -20.66 40.92
N LEU A 24 -3.21 -21.92 40.73
CA LEU A 24 -3.36 -22.63 39.46
C LEU A 24 -4.82 -22.87 39.09
N GLU A 25 -5.67 -23.22 40.06
CA GLU A 25 -7.11 -23.39 39.82
C GLU A 25 -7.77 -22.07 39.45
N GLU A 26 -7.33 -20.97 40.07
CA GLU A 26 -7.77 -19.63 39.72
C GLU A 26 -7.34 -19.24 38.29
N MET A 27 -6.09 -19.54 37.90
CA MET A 27 -5.61 -19.35 36.52
C MET A 27 -6.51 -20.09 35.53
N ARG A 28 -6.75 -21.39 35.77
CA ARG A 28 -7.58 -22.24 34.91
C ARG A 28 -8.98 -21.67 34.75
N ARG A 29 -9.65 -21.33 35.85
CA ARG A 29 -11.00 -20.77 35.84
C ARG A 29 -11.07 -19.47 35.02
N ARG A 30 -10.10 -18.58 35.20
CA ARG A 30 -10.04 -17.30 34.49
C ARG A 30 -9.76 -17.46 33.00
N VAL A 31 -8.86 -18.39 32.63
CA VAL A 31 -8.58 -18.75 31.24
C VAL A 31 -9.85 -19.31 30.57
N VAL A 32 -10.59 -20.19 31.25
CA VAL A 32 -11.86 -20.73 30.73
C VAL A 32 -12.87 -19.61 30.51
N TYR A 33 -13.05 -18.69 31.46
CA TYR A 33 -13.96 -17.55 31.28
C TYR A 33 -13.54 -16.65 30.12
N SER A 34 -12.25 -16.34 29.98
CA SER A 34 -11.74 -15.57 28.84
C SER A 34 -12.01 -16.29 27.51
N LEU A 35 -11.78 -17.61 27.44
CA LEU A 35 -12.02 -18.40 26.24
C LEU A 35 -13.51 -18.45 25.88
N VAL A 36 -14.38 -18.67 26.86
CA VAL A 36 -15.84 -18.66 26.65
C VAL A 36 -16.30 -17.30 26.12
N SER A 37 -15.77 -16.19 26.66
CA SER A 37 -16.11 -14.85 26.18
C SER A 37 -15.70 -14.62 24.72
N ILE A 38 -14.51 -15.09 24.32
CA ILE A 38 -14.03 -15.02 22.93
C ILE A 38 -14.92 -15.86 22.02
N VAL A 39 -15.29 -17.08 22.43
CA VAL A 39 -16.16 -17.96 21.64
C VAL A 39 -17.56 -17.36 21.45
N LEU A 40 -18.14 -16.76 22.49
CA LEU A 40 -19.44 -16.08 22.39
C LEU A 40 -19.36 -14.87 21.43
N CYS A 41 -18.32 -14.05 21.55
CA CYS A 41 -18.08 -12.94 20.63
C CYS A 41 -17.81 -13.43 19.21
N PHE A 42 -17.15 -14.58 19.03
CA PHE A 42 -16.87 -15.17 17.72
C PHE A 42 -18.15 -15.59 17.01
N ILE A 43 -19.06 -16.26 17.72
CA ILE A 43 -20.38 -16.63 17.20
C ILE A 43 -21.14 -15.37 16.78
N LEU A 44 -21.09 -14.31 17.59
CA LEU A 44 -21.70 -13.01 17.25
C LEU A 44 -21.07 -12.40 16.00
N CYS A 45 -19.74 -12.34 15.91
CA CYS A 45 -19.01 -11.80 14.74
C CYS A 45 -19.31 -12.59 13.46
N TRP A 46 -19.54 -13.91 13.55
CA TRP A 46 -19.86 -14.73 12.39
C TRP A 46 -21.13 -14.28 11.65
N PHE A 47 -22.15 -13.81 12.38
CA PHE A 47 -23.37 -13.26 11.79
C PHE A 47 -23.13 -11.95 11.02
N PHE A 48 -22.13 -11.17 11.44
CA PHE A 48 -21.78 -9.86 10.85
C PHE A 48 -20.51 -9.89 9.99
N LYS A 49 -20.09 -11.08 9.51
CA LYS A 49 -18.81 -11.28 8.81
C LYS A 49 -18.63 -10.41 7.56
N VAL A 50 -19.71 -10.11 6.83
CA VAL A 50 -19.67 -9.29 5.61
C VAL A 50 -19.39 -7.82 5.95
N GLN A 51 -20.06 -7.30 6.99
CA GLN A 51 -19.86 -5.93 7.48
C GLN A 51 -18.45 -5.75 8.05
N ILE A 52 -17.98 -6.73 8.81
CA ILE A 52 -16.61 -6.73 9.35
C ILE A 52 -15.59 -6.72 8.21
N LEU A 53 -15.84 -7.51 7.15
CA LEU A 53 -14.98 -7.54 5.98
C LEU A 53 -14.95 -6.20 5.23
N ASP A 54 -16.09 -5.53 5.04
CA ASP A 54 -16.09 -4.24 4.38
C ASP A 54 -15.28 -3.20 5.17
N ILE A 55 -15.42 -3.18 6.50
CA ILE A 55 -14.58 -2.35 7.38
C ILE A 55 -13.11 -2.73 7.17
N ALA A 56 -12.76 -4.02 7.30
CA ALA A 56 -11.40 -4.49 7.15
C ALA A 56 -10.80 -4.12 5.79
N LYS A 57 -11.58 -4.09 4.71
CA LYS A 57 -11.13 -3.73 3.35
C LYS A 57 -10.92 -2.22 3.13
N ARG A 58 -11.43 -1.32 3.98
CA ARG A 58 -11.33 0.14 3.74
C ARG A 58 -9.89 0.64 3.60
N PRO A 59 -8.92 0.25 4.44
CA PRO A 59 -7.54 0.70 4.29
C PRO A 59 -6.90 0.18 2.99
N HIS A 60 -7.29 -1.03 2.55
CA HIS A 60 -6.87 -1.56 1.25
C HIS A 60 -7.43 -0.73 0.10
N LYS A 61 -8.75 -0.45 0.10
CA LYS A 61 -9.38 0.41 -0.92
C LYS A 61 -8.68 1.76 -1.02
N TYR A 62 -8.42 2.42 0.12
CA TYR A 62 -7.70 3.68 0.18
C TYR A 62 -6.26 3.61 -0.35
N ALA A 63 -5.54 2.52 -0.04
CA ALA A 63 -4.18 2.32 -0.53
C ALA A 63 -4.13 2.03 -2.03
N MET A 64 -5.06 1.23 -2.56
CA MET A 64 -5.13 0.91 -3.99
C MET A 64 -5.59 2.08 -4.84
N GLU A 65 -6.58 2.85 -4.38
CA GLU A 65 -7.09 4.04 -5.06
C GLU A 65 -5.99 5.08 -5.24
N LYS A 66 -5.17 5.34 -4.21
CA LYS A 66 -4.02 6.24 -4.33
C LYS A 66 -2.97 5.83 -5.37
N VAL A 67 -2.92 4.55 -5.71
CA VAL A 67 -1.94 3.98 -6.65
C VAL A 67 -2.58 3.67 -8.01
N GLY A 68 -3.89 3.91 -8.18
CA GLY A 68 -4.62 3.65 -9.43
C GLY A 68 -4.78 2.16 -9.77
N LEU A 69 -4.80 1.28 -8.76
CA LEU A 69 -4.95 -0.18 -8.94
C LEU A 69 -6.36 -0.68 -8.59
N SER A 70 -6.69 -1.90 -9.05
CA SER A 70 -7.95 -2.56 -8.73
C SER A 70 -8.15 -2.69 -7.22
N THR A 71 -9.31 -2.24 -6.72
CA THR A 71 -9.63 -2.25 -5.28
C THR A 71 -10.20 -3.58 -4.79
N GLU A 72 -10.45 -4.53 -5.70
CA GLU A 72 -11.02 -5.83 -5.40
C GLU A 72 -9.96 -6.83 -4.92
N LEU A 73 -10.33 -7.62 -3.90
CA LEU A 73 -9.49 -8.72 -3.41
C LEU A 73 -9.89 -9.99 -4.13
N GLN A 74 -8.89 -10.69 -4.67
CA GLN A 74 -9.11 -11.94 -5.39
C GLN A 74 -9.08 -13.14 -4.42
N VAL A 75 -9.71 -14.23 -4.83
CA VAL A 75 -9.70 -15.51 -4.11
C VAL A 75 -9.26 -16.57 -5.12
N LEU A 76 -8.18 -17.28 -4.82
CA LEU A 76 -7.63 -18.28 -5.75
C LEU A 76 -8.32 -19.64 -5.56
N SER A 77 -8.76 -19.92 -4.33
CA SER A 77 -9.42 -21.19 -3.97
C SER A 77 -10.67 -20.95 -3.12
N TYR A 78 -11.73 -21.75 -3.32
CA TYR A 78 -12.96 -21.65 -2.52
C TYR A 78 -12.74 -21.75 -1.00
N GLN A 79 -11.72 -22.51 -0.58
CA GLN A 79 -11.37 -22.70 0.83
C GLN A 79 -10.72 -21.45 1.45
N GLU A 80 -9.97 -20.66 0.66
CA GLU A 80 -9.28 -19.45 1.15
C GLU A 80 -10.27 -18.43 1.68
N GLY A 81 -11.40 -18.24 0.98
CA GLY A 81 -12.45 -17.33 1.42
C GLY A 81 -13.02 -17.73 2.79
N PHE A 82 -13.26 -19.03 3.00
CA PHE A 82 -13.73 -19.55 4.29
C PHE A 82 -12.70 -19.31 5.42
N TYR A 83 -11.42 -19.64 5.19
CA TYR A 83 -10.37 -19.41 6.17
C TYR A 83 -10.15 -17.92 6.48
N ALA A 84 -10.26 -17.06 5.47
CA ALA A 84 -10.18 -15.61 5.65
C ALA A 84 -11.32 -15.09 6.54
N TYR A 85 -12.56 -15.52 6.30
CA TYR A 85 -13.68 -15.15 7.19
C TYR A 85 -13.51 -15.67 8.62
N MET A 86 -13.07 -16.92 8.78
CA MET A 86 -12.79 -17.50 10.10
C MET A 86 -11.74 -16.68 10.86
N LYS A 87 -10.60 -16.38 10.22
CA LYS A 87 -9.55 -15.53 10.82
C LYS A 87 -10.10 -14.16 11.15
N LEU A 88 -10.80 -13.52 10.23
CA LEU A 88 -11.33 -12.17 10.43
C LEU A 88 -12.30 -12.10 11.62
N CYS A 89 -13.26 -13.03 11.70
CA CYS A 89 -14.20 -13.09 12.82
C CYS A 89 -13.49 -13.38 14.15
N PHE A 90 -12.47 -14.25 14.14
CA PHE A 90 -11.67 -14.54 15.32
C PHE A 90 -11.00 -13.28 15.86
N ILE A 91 -10.43 -12.47 14.99
CA ILE A 91 -9.73 -11.24 15.37
C ILE A 91 -10.70 -10.24 15.97
N THR A 92 -11.79 -9.97 15.26
CA THR A 92 -12.80 -9.04 15.73
C THR A 92 -13.39 -9.50 17.05
N SER A 93 -13.56 -10.82 17.25
CA SER A 93 -14.04 -11.37 18.52
C SER A 93 -13.05 -11.17 19.67
N VAL A 94 -11.75 -11.31 19.43
CA VAL A 94 -10.71 -11.02 20.43
C VAL A 94 -10.73 -9.53 20.80
N PHE A 95 -10.89 -8.65 19.82
CA PHE A 95 -11.02 -7.21 20.06
C PHE A 95 -12.28 -6.87 20.87
N LEU A 96 -13.41 -7.49 20.55
CA LEU A 96 -14.68 -7.27 21.22
C LEU A 96 -14.71 -7.85 22.64
N ALA A 97 -14.10 -9.03 22.84
CA ALA A 97 -13.97 -9.70 24.14
C ALA A 97 -12.86 -9.11 25.01
N TYR A 98 -11.98 -8.26 24.44
CA TYR A 98 -10.81 -7.71 25.14
C TYR A 98 -11.11 -7.07 26.51
N PRO A 99 -12.17 -6.25 26.71
CA PRO A 99 -12.50 -5.70 28.03
C PRO A 99 -12.68 -6.77 29.11
N PHE A 100 -13.28 -7.89 28.74
CA PHE A 100 -13.51 -9.01 29.64
C PHE A 100 -12.21 -9.81 29.85
N VAL A 101 -11.48 -10.11 28.77
CA VAL A 101 -10.21 -10.84 28.83
C VAL A 101 -9.20 -10.11 29.70
N ILE A 102 -9.02 -8.79 29.50
CA ILE A 102 -8.07 -7.99 30.26
C ILE A 102 -8.49 -7.87 31.73
N TYR A 103 -9.79 -7.80 32.01
CA TYR A 103 -10.31 -7.87 33.39
C TYR A 103 -9.92 -9.18 34.07
N GLN A 104 -10.08 -10.33 33.39
CA GLN A 104 -9.70 -11.63 33.94
C GLN A 104 -8.19 -11.75 34.18
N ILE A 105 -7.38 -11.28 33.22
CA ILE A 105 -5.91 -11.26 33.35
C ILE A 105 -5.50 -10.40 34.55
N TRP A 106 -6.00 -9.18 34.66
CA TRP A 106 -5.65 -8.28 35.75
C TRP A 106 -6.09 -8.80 37.12
N GLN A 107 -7.26 -9.42 37.19
CA GLN A 107 -7.74 -10.01 38.43
C GLN A 107 -6.92 -11.25 38.84
N PHE A 108 -6.41 -12.04 37.89
CA PHE A 108 -5.43 -13.10 38.16
C PHE A 108 -4.13 -12.53 38.73
N VAL A 109 -3.61 -11.47 38.10
CA VAL A 109 -2.39 -10.79 38.56
C VAL A 109 -2.63 -10.23 39.97
N SER A 110 -3.76 -9.56 40.21
CA SER A 110 -4.15 -8.98 41.50
C SER A 110 -4.18 -9.99 42.65
N SER A 111 -4.59 -11.23 42.40
CA SER A 111 -4.63 -12.27 43.44
C SER A 111 -3.22 -12.69 43.90
N GLY A 112 -2.21 -12.50 43.06
CA GLY A 112 -0.80 -12.69 43.41
C GLY A 112 -0.11 -11.46 44.03
N LEU A 113 -0.77 -10.29 44.07
CA LEU A 113 -0.21 -9.03 44.58
C LEU A 113 -0.63 -8.76 46.04
N TYR A 114 0.19 -7.99 46.78
CA TYR A 114 -0.15 -7.55 48.14
C TYR A 114 -1.39 -6.65 48.13
N LYS A 115 -2.23 -6.70 49.18
CA LYS A 115 -3.48 -5.91 49.31
C LYS A 115 -3.32 -4.41 49.03
N ARG A 116 -2.15 -3.82 49.34
CA ARG A 116 -1.85 -2.40 49.06
C ARG A 116 -1.61 -2.11 47.58
N GLU A 117 -1.17 -3.11 46.81
CA GLU A 117 -0.84 -3.00 45.38
C GLU A 117 -2.03 -3.32 44.47
N GLN A 118 -3.00 -4.09 44.97
CA GLN A 118 -4.24 -4.43 44.26
C GLN A 118 -5.04 -3.18 43.79
N ARG A 119 -4.90 -2.05 44.49
CA ARG A 119 -5.53 -0.78 44.08
C ARG A 119 -5.02 -0.26 42.74
N TYR A 120 -3.76 -0.53 42.39
CA TYR A 120 -3.20 -0.11 41.10
C TYR A 120 -3.80 -0.88 39.93
N VAL A 121 -4.16 -2.15 40.14
CA VAL A 121 -4.77 -3.01 39.12
C VAL A 121 -6.10 -2.42 38.64
N LEU A 122 -6.94 -1.94 39.57
CA LEU A 122 -8.22 -1.30 39.23
C LEU A 122 -8.03 0.00 38.42
N LEU A 123 -6.95 0.75 38.66
CA LEU A 123 -6.63 1.96 37.90
C LEU A 123 -6.05 1.63 36.51
N PHE A 124 -5.29 0.54 36.39
CA PHE A 124 -4.68 0.12 35.13
C PHE A 124 -5.66 -0.50 34.15
N LEU A 125 -6.77 -1.09 34.63
CA LEU A 125 -7.76 -1.71 33.76
C LEU A 125 -8.31 -0.78 32.66
N PRO A 126 -8.89 0.40 32.96
CA PRO A 126 -9.39 1.29 31.91
C PRO A 126 -8.27 1.81 30.99
N ILE A 127 -7.06 2.03 31.52
CA ILE A 127 -5.91 2.48 30.73
C ILE A 127 -5.43 1.37 29.78
N SER A 128 -5.44 0.11 30.22
CA SER A 128 -5.08 -1.05 29.39
C SER A 128 -6.07 -1.26 28.25
N TYR A 129 -7.37 -1.04 28.51
CA TYR A 129 -8.40 -1.04 27.49
C TYR A 129 -8.17 0.06 26.45
N ALA A 130 -7.98 1.30 26.91
CA ALA A 130 -7.71 2.42 26.02
C ALA A 130 -6.44 2.20 25.18
N ALA A 131 -5.36 1.71 25.79
CA ALA A 131 -4.09 1.44 25.10
C ALA A 131 -4.26 0.37 24.00
N PHE A 132 -5.04 -0.68 24.25
CA PHE A 132 -5.31 -1.72 23.25
C PHE A 132 -6.10 -1.20 22.06
N VAL A 133 -7.16 -0.41 22.33
CA VAL A 133 -7.97 0.22 21.29
C VAL A 133 -7.12 1.19 20.46
N VAL A 134 -6.31 2.04 21.12
CA VAL A 134 -5.39 2.94 20.41
C VAL A 134 -4.38 2.17 19.58
N GLY A 135 -3.82 1.07 20.08
CA GLY A 135 -2.90 0.21 19.33
C GLY A 135 -3.53 -0.42 18.09
N GLY A 136 -4.76 -0.93 18.22
CA GLY A 136 -5.52 -1.46 17.09
C GLY A 136 -5.86 -0.39 16.05
N LEU A 137 -6.31 0.80 16.49
CA LEU A 137 -6.59 1.93 15.61
C LEU A 137 -5.32 2.43 14.91
N PHE A 138 -4.20 2.48 15.61
CA PHE A 138 -2.90 2.85 15.04
C PHE A 138 -2.47 1.87 13.94
N GLY A 139 -2.63 0.57 14.17
CA GLY A 139 -2.39 -0.44 13.15
C GLY A 139 -3.28 -0.27 11.92
N TYR A 140 -4.58 -0.15 12.15
CA TYR A 140 -5.60 -0.09 11.11
C TYR A 140 -5.53 1.18 10.25
N PHE A 141 -5.39 2.36 10.86
CA PHE A 141 -5.41 3.65 10.16
C PHE A 141 -4.05 4.09 9.64
N LEU A 142 -2.95 3.67 10.28
CA LEU A 142 -1.61 4.10 9.90
C LEU A 142 -0.85 2.95 9.23
N LEU A 143 -0.49 1.91 9.99
CA LEU A 143 0.49 0.95 9.49
C LEU A 143 0.03 0.11 8.30
N ILE A 144 -1.25 -0.32 8.25
CA ILE A 144 -1.79 -1.07 7.10
C ILE A 144 -1.72 -0.27 5.79
N PRO A 145 -2.33 0.94 5.68
CA PRO A 145 -2.32 1.66 4.41
C PRO A 145 -0.91 2.11 3.99
N PHE A 146 -0.07 2.54 4.93
CA PHE A 146 1.32 2.89 4.62
C PHE A 146 2.15 1.68 4.19
N GLY A 147 1.98 0.53 4.84
CA GLY A 147 2.66 -0.70 4.47
C GLY A 147 2.28 -1.19 3.08
N LEU A 148 0.98 -1.17 2.75
CA LEU A 148 0.51 -1.52 1.41
C LEU A 148 1.04 -0.59 0.33
N GLN A 149 0.95 0.73 0.54
CA GLN A 149 1.47 1.72 -0.42
C GLN A 149 2.97 1.52 -0.67
N PHE A 150 3.74 1.21 0.37
CA PHE A 150 5.15 0.89 0.23
C PHE A 150 5.38 -0.35 -0.62
N LEU A 151 4.73 -1.47 -0.30
CA LEU A 151 4.90 -2.73 -1.04
C LEU A 151 4.62 -2.50 -2.53
N ILE A 152 3.51 -1.83 -2.86
CA ILE A 152 3.13 -1.56 -4.25
C ILE A 152 4.12 -0.61 -4.93
N SER A 153 4.58 0.44 -4.23
CA SER A 153 5.51 1.41 -4.80
C SER A 153 6.86 0.81 -5.19
N ILE A 154 7.26 -0.35 -4.64
CA ILE A 154 8.50 -1.04 -5.01
C ILE A 154 8.36 -1.82 -6.31
N LEU A 155 7.16 -2.33 -6.64
CA LEU A 155 6.95 -3.22 -7.79
C LEU A 155 7.38 -2.57 -9.13
N GLY A 156 7.40 -1.25 -9.21
CA GLY A 156 7.80 -0.52 -10.41
C GLY A 156 6.70 -0.51 -11.49
N PRO A 157 6.88 0.26 -12.57
CA PRO A 157 5.87 0.41 -13.60
C PRO A 157 5.66 -0.90 -14.38
N GLY A 158 4.39 -1.26 -14.64
CA GLY A 158 4.01 -2.41 -15.47
C GLY A 158 3.75 -3.73 -14.73
N ILE A 159 3.92 -3.78 -13.40
CA ILE A 159 3.57 -4.95 -12.60
C ILE A 159 2.29 -4.67 -11.80
N GLN A 160 1.21 -5.39 -12.13
CA GLN A 160 -0.04 -5.32 -11.37
C GLN A 160 -0.07 -6.42 -10.30
N PRO A 161 0.02 -6.09 -9.00
CA PRO A 161 -0.07 -7.10 -7.94
C PRO A 161 -1.49 -7.66 -7.85
N ILE A 162 -1.60 -8.98 -7.81
CA ILE A 162 -2.85 -9.67 -7.45
C ILE A 162 -2.81 -9.92 -5.94
N ILE A 163 -3.62 -9.18 -5.18
CA ILE A 163 -3.69 -9.33 -3.73
C ILE A 163 -4.85 -10.26 -3.38
N THR A 164 -4.51 -11.37 -2.73
CA THR A 164 -5.52 -12.34 -2.29
C THR A 164 -6.19 -11.89 -0.99
N MET A 165 -7.44 -12.29 -0.81
CA MET A 165 -8.18 -12.04 0.42
C MET A 165 -7.50 -12.66 1.64
N GLN A 166 -6.92 -13.86 1.49
CA GLN A 166 -6.26 -14.56 2.58
C GLN A 166 -4.98 -13.84 3.05
N ASP A 167 -4.14 -13.41 2.12
CA ASP A 167 -2.89 -12.71 2.45
C ASP A 167 -3.19 -11.37 3.11
N TYR A 168 -4.16 -10.64 2.57
CA TYR A 168 -4.59 -9.38 3.16
C TYR A 168 -5.12 -9.56 4.59
N VAL A 169 -6.05 -10.49 4.82
CA VAL A 169 -6.61 -10.73 6.16
C VAL A 169 -5.52 -11.24 7.12
N SER A 170 -4.58 -12.05 6.65
CA SER A 170 -3.46 -12.53 7.48
C SER A 170 -2.50 -11.39 7.86
N PHE A 171 -2.25 -10.46 6.94
CA PHE A 171 -1.48 -9.25 7.22
C PHE A 171 -2.20 -8.36 8.26
N VAL A 172 -3.49 -8.07 8.04
CA VAL A 172 -4.30 -7.29 8.99
C VAL A 172 -4.32 -7.97 10.37
N PHE A 173 -4.48 -9.30 10.40
CA PHE A 173 -4.46 -10.08 11.63
C PHE A 173 -3.20 -9.86 12.44
N MET A 174 -2.08 -10.20 11.82
CA MET A 174 -0.80 -10.29 12.48
C MET A 174 -0.40 -8.92 13.03
N LEU A 175 -0.60 -7.88 12.22
CA LEU A 175 -0.27 -6.51 12.56
C LEU A 175 -1.19 -5.96 13.67
N THR A 176 -2.50 -6.19 13.58
CA THR A 176 -3.46 -5.63 14.53
C THR A 176 -3.36 -6.29 15.91
N VAL A 177 -3.18 -7.62 15.97
CA VAL A 177 -2.96 -8.33 17.22
C VAL A 177 -1.61 -7.98 17.84
N ALA A 178 -0.54 -7.95 17.05
CA ALA A 178 0.78 -7.60 17.54
C ALA A 178 0.80 -6.20 18.14
N LEU A 179 0.26 -5.19 17.45
CA LEU A 179 0.21 -3.83 17.96
C LEU A 179 -0.69 -3.69 19.18
N GLY A 180 -1.87 -4.32 19.18
CA GLY A 180 -2.74 -4.31 20.36
C GLY A 180 -2.02 -4.81 21.62
N LEU A 181 -1.26 -5.91 21.49
CA LEU A 181 -0.45 -6.45 22.58
C LEU A 181 0.76 -5.58 22.94
N VAL A 182 1.48 -5.05 21.94
CA VAL A 182 2.66 -4.20 22.17
C VAL A 182 2.27 -2.88 22.87
N PHE A 183 1.10 -2.33 22.58
CA PHE A 183 0.60 -1.14 23.30
C PHE A 183 0.34 -1.40 24.79
N GLN A 184 0.33 -2.65 25.25
CA GLN A 184 0.30 -2.99 26.68
C GLN A 184 1.66 -2.90 27.36
N LEU A 185 2.77 -2.88 26.59
CA LEU A 185 4.13 -2.86 27.14
C LEU A 185 4.37 -1.72 28.14
N PRO A 186 3.98 -0.46 27.88
CA PRO A 186 4.22 0.63 28.83
C PRO A 186 3.54 0.38 30.18
N LEU A 187 2.32 -0.15 30.17
CA LEU A 187 1.57 -0.50 31.38
C LEU A 187 2.23 -1.64 32.14
N LEU A 188 2.64 -2.69 31.42
CA LEU A 188 3.31 -3.84 32.00
C LEU A 188 4.64 -3.44 32.66
N MET A 189 5.44 -2.60 31.99
CA MET A 189 6.68 -2.06 32.55
C MET A 189 6.43 -1.21 33.80
N LEU A 190 5.38 -0.36 33.78
CA LEU A 190 4.99 0.44 34.93
C LEU A 190 4.60 -0.43 36.13
N LEU A 191 3.78 -1.45 35.90
CA LEU A 191 3.38 -2.40 36.94
C LEU A 191 4.61 -3.07 37.57
N LEU A 192 5.50 -3.65 36.74
CA LEU A 192 6.71 -4.35 37.19
C LEU A 192 7.65 -3.44 37.98
N SER A 193 7.72 -2.16 37.62
CA SER A 193 8.48 -1.15 38.35
C SER A 193 7.82 -0.80 39.69
N LYS A 194 6.49 -0.65 39.73
CA LYS A 194 5.75 -0.28 40.94
C LYS A 194 5.78 -1.36 42.01
N ILE A 195 5.66 -2.64 41.62
CA ILE A 195 5.80 -3.79 42.53
C ILE A 195 7.27 -4.09 42.86
N ARG A 196 8.22 -3.26 42.39
CA ARG A 196 9.67 -3.39 42.59
C ARG A 196 10.27 -4.73 42.11
N PHE A 197 9.60 -5.40 41.17
CA PHE A 197 10.10 -6.63 40.56
C PHE A 197 11.28 -6.34 39.62
N ILE A 198 11.19 -5.26 38.84
CA ILE A 198 12.27 -4.79 37.95
C ILE A 198 12.49 -3.29 38.19
N SER A 199 13.72 -2.88 38.46
CA SER A 199 14.05 -1.46 38.58
C SER A 199 14.07 -0.77 37.20
N PRO A 200 13.68 0.52 37.11
CA PRO A 200 13.79 1.29 35.88
C PRO A 200 15.19 1.27 35.24
N ASP A 201 16.23 1.18 36.07
CA ASP A 201 17.63 1.12 35.62
C ASP A 201 17.94 -0.16 34.85
N LYS A 202 17.28 -1.28 35.17
CA LYS A 202 17.39 -2.52 34.41
C LYS A 202 16.76 -2.39 33.02
N PHE A 203 15.59 -1.74 32.91
CA PHE A 203 14.99 -1.47 31.59
C PHE A 203 15.89 -0.58 30.73
N ILE A 204 16.59 0.37 31.34
CA ILE A 204 17.57 1.21 30.65
C ILE A 204 18.79 0.39 30.19
N ALA A 205 19.35 -0.45 31.06
CA ALA A 205 20.48 -1.32 30.71
C ALA A 205 20.13 -2.32 29.58
N TRP A 206 18.87 -2.75 29.51
CA TRP A 206 18.40 -3.72 28.53
C TRP A 206 17.89 -3.13 27.21
N ARG A 207 18.01 -1.82 26.99
CA ARG A 207 17.58 -1.14 25.75
C ARG A 207 18.04 -1.84 24.47
N LYS A 208 19.32 -2.22 24.40
CA LYS A 208 19.88 -2.91 23.23
C LYS A 208 19.21 -4.27 22.95
N TYR A 209 18.85 -5.00 24.00
CA TYR A 209 18.15 -6.29 23.87
C TYR A 209 16.67 -6.08 23.52
N ALA A 210 16.03 -5.07 24.11
CA ALA A 210 14.66 -4.71 23.78
C ALA A 210 14.52 -4.32 22.30
N VAL A 211 15.44 -3.52 21.77
CA VAL A 211 15.47 -3.16 20.34
C VAL A 211 15.61 -4.42 19.47
N LEU A 212 16.54 -5.34 19.80
CA LEU A 212 16.69 -6.59 19.06
C LEU A 212 15.40 -7.43 19.06
N VAL A 213 14.78 -7.62 20.22
CA VAL A 213 13.51 -8.36 20.36
C VAL A 213 12.38 -7.68 19.59
N ILE A 214 12.31 -6.35 19.61
CA ILE A 214 11.32 -5.59 18.84
C ILE A 214 11.51 -5.83 17.34
N PHE A 215 12.73 -5.83 16.82
CA PHE A 215 13.00 -6.12 15.41
C PHE A 215 12.66 -7.56 15.04
N ILE A 216 12.86 -8.53 15.94
CA ILE A 216 12.45 -9.92 15.74
C ILE A 216 10.92 -10.02 15.68
N ILE A 217 10.21 -9.38 16.60
CA ILE A 217 8.74 -9.36 16.59
C ILE A 217 8.23 -8.67 15.33
N ALA A 218 8.81 -7.53 14.94
CA ALA A 218 8.45 -6.85 13.71
C ALA A 218 8.65 -7.75 12.48
N ALA A 219 9.76 -8.48 12.39
CA ALA A 219 10.01 -9.42 11.29
C ALA A 219 9.03 -10.60 11.23
N ILE A 220 8.54 -11.05 12.38
CA ILE A 220 7.49 -12.07 12.44
C ILE A 220 6.16 -11.48 11.98
N VAL A 221 5.89 -10.21 12.31
CA VAL A 221 4.59 -9.57 12.17
C VAL A 221 4.35 -8.91 10.82
N THR A 222 5.42 -8.50 10.16
CA THR A 222 5.36 -7.93 8.82
C THR A 222 5.90 -8.93 7.80
N PRO A 223 5.59 -8.73 6.51
CA PRO A 223 6.32 -9.42 5.46
C PRO A 223 7.83 -9.22 5.62
N PRO A 224 8.67 -10.11 5.05
CA PRO A 224 10.12 -10.05 5.18
C PRO A 224 10.72 -8.93 4.31
N ASP A 225 10.31 -7.68 4.57
CA ASP A 225 10.85 -6.48 3.95
C ASP A 225 11.35 -5.50 5.02
N PRO A 226 12.55 -4.89 4.83
CA PRO A 226 13.16 -4.04 5.86
C PRO A 226 12.32 -2.81 6.23
N PHE A 227 11.49 -2.32 5.32
CA PHE A 227 10.77 -1.07 5.52
C PHE A 227 9.55 -1.25 6.41
N THR A 228 8.65 -2.20 6.10
CA THR A 228 7.49 -2.45 6.96
C THR A 228 7.95 -2.92 8.33
N GLN A 229 9.06 -3.66 8.39
CA GLN A 229 9.73 -4.04 9.63
C GLN A 229 10.17 -2.80 10.44
N ILE A 230 10.90 -1.85 9.83
CA ILE A 230 11.33 -0.60 10.51
C ILE A 230 10.11 0.25 10.91
N MET A 231 9.15 0.40 10.00
CA MET A 231 7.92 1.17 10.19
C MET A 231 7.11 0.65 11.38
N THR A 232 7.11 -0.67 11.60
CA THR A 232 6.45 -1.31 12.74
C THR A 232 7.32 -1.26 14.00
N ALA A 233 8.64 -1.46 13.87
CA ALA A 233 9.58 -1.44 14.99
C ALA A 233 9.71 -0.07 15.67
N ILE A 234 9.70 1.04 14.91
CA ILE A 234 9.84 2.39 15.46
C ILE A 234 8.75 2.68 16.52
N PRO A 235 7.44 2.53 16.24
CA PRO A 235 6.39 2.68 17.25
C PRO A 235 6.58 1.79 18.47
N MET A 236 7.03 0.55 18.29
CA MET A 236 7.28 -0.37 19.41
C MET A 236 8.44 0.11 20.30
N ILE A 237 9.51 0.65 19.71
CA ILE A 237 10.63 1.25 20.45
C ILE A 237 10.15 2.49 21.21
N VAL A 238 9.34 3.34 20.57
CA VAL A 238 8.73 4.51 21.22
C VAL A 238 7.90 4.10 22.43
N LEU A 239 7.11 3.04 22.33
CA LEU A 239 6.32 2.51 23.44
C LEU A 239 7.21 1.96 24.58
N TYR A 240 8.29 1.26 24.25
CA TYR A 240 9.24 0.79 25.25
C TYR A 240 9.88 1.97 26.02
N GLU A 241 10.29 3.02 25.29
CA GLU A 241 10.84 4.24 25.88
C GLU A 241 9.81 5.01 26.71
N LEU A 242 8.57 5.07 26.24
CA LEU A 242 7.45 5.63 26.99
C LEU A 242 7.25 4.86 28.31
N GLY A 243 7.33 3.53 28.28
CA GLY A 243 7.29 2.69 29.47
C GLY A 243 8.38 3.03 30.50
N ILE A 244 9.62 3.24 30.04
CA ILE A 244 10.72 3.68 30.91
C ILE A 244 10.43 5.07 31.50
N LEU A 245 9.94 6.00 30.67
CA LEU A 245 9.67 7.37 31.10
C LEU A 245 8.56 7.44 32.15
N ILE A 246 7.48 6.66 31.98
CA ILE A 246 6.38 6.58 32.95
C ILE A 246 6.88 5.93 34.26
N ALA A 247 7.76 4.94 34.17
CA ALA A 247 8.34 4.28 35.35
C ALA A 247 9.34 5.18 36.11
N ARG A 248 10.12 6.01 35.40
CA ARG A 248 11.08 6.97 35.98
C ARG A 248 11.19 8.23 35.10
N PRO A 249 10.43 9.30 35.40
CA PRO A 249 10.48 10.52 34.61
C PRO A 249 11.86 11.17 34.72
N THR A 250 12.59 11.26 33.60
CA THR A 250 13.96 11.79 33.54
C THR A 250 14.08 12.75 32.36
N LYS A 251 14.71 13.92 32.54
CA LYS A 251 14.91 14.92 31.46
C LYS A 251 15.62 14.31 30.23
N LYS A 252 16.66 13.49 30.44
CA LYS A 252 17.38 12.77 29.38
C LYS A 252 16.51 11.76 28.63
N GLY A 253 15.58 11.11 29.33
CA GLY A 253 14.62 10.17 28.71
C GLY A 253 13.59 10.90 27.85
N PHE A 254 13.12 12.06 28.29
CA PHE A 254 12.21 12.91 27.51
C PHE A 254 12.86 13.41 26.22
N THR A 255 14.12 13.87 26.27
CA THR A 255 14.86 14.31 25.08
C THR A 255 15.14 13.15 24.11
N PHE A 256 15.42 11.95 24.64
CA PHE A 256 15.67 10.76 23.81
C PHE A 256 14.40 10.26 23.13
N LEU A 257 13.28 10.21 23.86
CA LEU A 257 11.96 9.92 23.29
C LEU A 257 11.60 10.93 22.19
N GLY A 258 11.81 12.23 22.45
CA GLY A 258 11.59 13.29 21.47
C GLY A 258 12.45 13.13 20.21
N MET A 259 13.70 12.73 20.34
CA MET A 259 14.58 12.44 19.19
C MET A 259 14.09 11.23 18.37
N ILE A 260 13.66 10.14 19.01
CA ILE A 260 13.16 8.95 18.29
C ILE A 260 11.83 9.26 17.60
N VAL A 261 10.90 9.93 18.30
CA VAL A 261 9.61 10.32 17.73
C VAL A 261 9.81 11.31 16.59
N GLY A 262 10.65 12.33 16.79
CA GLY A 262 10.98 13.32 15.77
C GLY A 262 11.69 12.71 14.55
N GLY A 263 12.67 11.82 14.78
CA GLY A 263 13.36 11.10 13.71
C GLY A 263 12.42 10.16 12.94
N GLY A 264 11.55 9.43 13.65
CA GLY A 264 10.54 8.56 13.04
C GLY A 264 9.52 9.34 12.20
N LEU A 265 9.01 10.47 12.72
CA LEU A 265 8.12 11.38 11.99
C LEU A 265 8.80 12.04 10.79
N MET A 266 10.06 12.46 10.93
CA MET A 266 10.83 13.03 9.81
C MET A 266 11.03 11.98 8.72
N LEU A 267 11.36 10.74 9.08
CA LEU A 267 11.53 9.64 8.13
C LEU A 267 10.21 9.34 7.41
N LEU A 268 9.09 9.27 8.15
CA LEU A 268 7.75 9.16 7.56
C LEU A 268 7.40 10.34 6.66
N PHE A 269 7.78 11.58 7.01
CA PHE A 269 7.52 12.78 6.22
C PHE A 269 8.36 12.83 4.93
N VAL A 270 9.67 12.61 5.03
CA VAL A 270 10.57 12.52 3.86
C VAL A 270 10.11 11.40 2.93
N PHE A 271 9.63 10.29 3.51
CA PHE A 271 9.12 9.17 2.74
C PHE A 271 7.76 9.44 2.10
N TYR A 272 6.82 10.06 2.84
CA TYR A 272 5.56 10.56 2.29
C TYR A 272 5.82 11.54 1.14
N PHE A 273 6.80 12.43 1.30
CA PHE A 273 7.24 13.36 0.27
C PHE A 273 7.81 12.61 -0.94
N TYR A 274 8.67 11.60 -0.73
CA TYR A 274 9.23 10.76 -1.80
C TYR A 274 8.16 9.99 -2.59
N LEU A 275 7.18 9.40 -1.90
CA LEU A 275 6.03 8.72 -2.52
C LEU A 275 5.16 9.69 -3.31
N THR A 276 4.87 10.86 -2.75
CA THR A 276 3.96 11.85 -3.35
C THR A 276 4.60 12.60 -4.52
N HIS A 277 5.92 12.85 -4.48
CA HIS A 277 6.64 13.62 -5.51
C HIS A 277 7.25 12.74 -6.62
N LYS A 278 6.96 11.42 -6.62
CA LYS A 278 7.27 10.54 -7.74
C LYS A 278 6.27 10.64 -8.90
N GLY A 279 5.51 11.72 -9.00
CA GLY A 279 4.86 12.14 -10.24
C GLY A 279 5.87 12.87 -11.13
N GLY A 280 6.05 12.41 -12.37
CA GLY A 280 6.74 13.22 -13.37
C GLY A 280 5.88 14.43 -13.70
N GLU A 281 6.36 15.63 -13.39
CA GLU A 281 5.76 16.86 -13.91
C GLU A 281 6.01 16.90 -15.42
N VAL A 282 4.92 16.91 -16.20
CA VAL A 282 4.96 17.29 -17.61
C VAL A 282 4.65 18.78 -17.67
N ASN A 283 5.59 19.56 -18.19
CA ASN A 283 5.40 20.99 -18.38
C ASN A 283 5.00 21.25 -19.83
N LEU A 284 3.94 22.02 -20.03
CA LEU A 284 3.57 22.52 -21.35
C LEU A 284 4.51 23.67 -21.72
N LEU A 285 5.08 23.59 -22.91
CA LEU A 285 5.98 24.60 -23.45
C LEU A 285 5.23 25.66 -24.25
N ASP A 286 4.23 25.25 -25.04
CA ASP A 286 3.39 26.14 -25.84
C ASP A 286 2.04 25.45 -26.11
N THR A 287 0.94 26.21 -26.06
CA THR A 287 -0.41 25.70 -26.31
C THR A 287 -1.19 26.69 -27.17
N ARG A 288 -1.67 26.25 -28.33
CA ARG A 288 -2.55 27.00 -29.23
C ARG A 288 -3.83 26.21 -29.45
N GLY A 289 -4.97 26.89 -29.49
CA GLY A 289 -6.27 26.25 -29.69
C GLY A 289 -6.78 25.50 -28.46
N GLU A 290 -7.71 24.56 -28.69
CA GLU A 290 -8.30 23.75 -27.63
C GLU A 290 -7.47 22.50 -27.37
N VAL A 291 -6.97 22.39 -26.13
CA VAL A 291 -6.27 21.19 -25.65
C VAL A 291 -6.97 20.72 -24.40
N LEU A 292 -7.31 19.44 -24.41
CA LEU A 292 -8.02 18.74 -23.37
C LEU A 292 -7.09 17.72 -22.72
N PHE A 293 -7.25 17.49 -21.43
CA PHE A 293 -6.55 16.46 -20.69
C PHE A 293 -7.53 15.63 -19.87
N MET A 294 -7.14 14.39 -19.60
CA MET A 294 -7.90 13.46 -18.77
C MET A 294 -6.92 12.68 -17.90
N TYR A 295 -7.16 12.66 -16.59
CA TYR A 295 -6.44 11.76 -15.68
C TYR A 295 -6.97 10.33 -15.83
N PRO A 296 -6.17 9.29 -15.50
CA PRO A 296 -6.59 7.88 -15.59
C PRO A 296 -7.91 7.57 -14.88
N GLU A 297 -8.23 8.34 -13.83
CA GLU A 297 -9.41 8.18 -12.98
C GLU A 297 -10.59 9.10 -13.40
N GLY A 298 -10.35 10.06 -14.29
CA GLY A 298 -11.33 11.03 -14.74
C GLY A 298 -12.26 10.43 -15.81
N ARG A 299 -13.56 10.70 -15.71
CA ARG A 299 -14.54 10.34 -16.76
C ARG A 299 -14.76 11.44 -17.79
N GLU A 300 -14.27 12.65 -17.52
CA GLU A 300 -14.50 13.84 -18.36
C GLU A 300 -13.18 14.47 -18.77
N TRP A 301 -13.18 15.04 -19.98
CA TRP A 301 -12.06 15.78 -20.55
C TRP A 301 -12.09 17.21 -20.00
N GLU A 302 -10.99 17.66 -19.40
CA GLU A 302 -10.84 19.01 -18.85
C GLU A 302 -9.97 19.88 -19.75
N ARG A 303 -10.24 21.19 -19.81
CA ARG A 303 -9.46 22.12 -20.64
C ARG A 303 -8.15 22.49 -19.96
N VAL A 304 -7.06 22.37 -20.70
CA VAL A 304 -5.71 22.69 -20.25
C VAL A 304 -5.52 24.20 -20.08
N SER A 305 -4.96 24.63 -18.95
CA SER A 305 -4.52 26.02 -18.71
C SER A 305 -3.00 26.17 -18.86
N ASN A 306 -2.50 27.37 -19.16
CA ASN A 306 -1.08 27.66 -19.43
C ASN A 306 -0.10 27.30 -18.29
N HIS A 307 -0.57 26.96 -17.09
CA HIS A 307 0.26 26.61 -15.93
C HIS A 307 -0.12 25.25 -15.32
N THR A 308 -0.70 24.34 -16.13
CA THR A 308 -1.15 23.04 -15.61
C THR A 308 0.03 22.07 -15.49
N HIS A 309 0.36 21.69 -14.26
CA HIS A 309 1.32 20.63 -13.99
C HIS A 309 0.61 19.28 -14.07
N PHE A 310 1.08 18.39 -14.94
CA PHE A 310 0.50 17.05 -15.06
C PHE A 310 1.26 16.00 -14.27
N ARG A 311 0.53 14.99 -13.80
CA ARG A 311 1.08 13.76 -13.21
C ARG A 311 1.24 12.68 -14.29
N ASN A 312 2.01 11.62 -14.00
CA ASN A 312 2.10 10.46 -14.88
C ASN A 312 0.71 9.82 -15.10
N GLY A 313 0.47 9.28 -16.29
CA GLY A 313 -0.79 8.60 -16.64
C GLY A 313 -1.80 9.47 -17.40
N ILE A 314 -1.52 10.74 -17.68
CA ILE A 314 -2.48 11.62 -18.36
C ILE A 314 -2.70 11.23 -19.83
N ALA A 315 -3.94 11.38 -20.27
CA ALA A 315 -4.29 11.44 -21.69
C ALA A 315 -4.43 12.92 -22.11
N LEU A 316 -3.86 13.27 -23.25
CA LEU A 316 -4.00 14.59 -23.87
C LEU A 316 -4.68 14.43 -25.22
N LYS A 317 -5.56 15.39 -25.53
CA LYS A 317 -6.26 15.47 -26.80
C LYS A 317 -6.28 16.90 -27.32
N THR A 318 -5.91 17.08 -28.57
CA THR A 318 -6.00 18.38 -29.27
C THR A 318 -7.26 18.43 -30.13
N GLY A 319 -7.92 19.60 -30.17
CA GLY A 319 -9.04 19.86 -31.06
C GLY A 319 -8.60 20.19 -32.50
N GLY A 320 -9.55 20.63 -33.32
CA GLY A 320 -9.35 20.88 -34.76
C GLY A 320 -8.40 22.02 -35.12
N GLU A 321 -8.11 22.94 -34.18
CA GLU A 321 -7.06 23.98 -34.33
C GLU A 321 -6.02 23.87 -33.18
N GLY A 322 -6.06 22.78 -32.43
CA GLY A 322 -5.26 22.58 -31.23
C GLY A 322 -3.84 22.12 -31.57
N ARG A 323 -2.81 22.85 -31.14
CA ARG A 323 -1.42 22.41 -31.18
C ARG A 323 -0.77 22.62 -29.82
N THR A 324 -0.02 21.64 -29.35
CA THR A 324 0.71 21.78 -28.10
C THR A 324 2.08 21.13 -28.16
N ALA A 325 3.02 21.71 -27.42
CA ALA A 325 4.32 21.11 -27.16
C ALA A 325 4.46 20.90 -25.66
N LEU A 326 4.94 19.73 -25.27
CA LEU A 326 5.20 19.36 -23.89
C LEU A 326 6.61 18.83 -23.74
N SER A 327 7.24 19.16 -22.60
CA SER A 327 8.53 18.59 -22.22
C SER A 327 8.30 17.59 -21.09
N ALA A 328 8.55 16.32 -21.37
CA ALA A 328 8.60 15.27 -20.36
C ALA A 328 10.01 15.21 -19.74
N LYS A 329 10.08 14.89 -18.44
CA LYS A 329 11.37 14.71 -17.73
C LYS A 329 12.32 13.80 -18.52
N LYS A 330 13.63 14.13 -18.46
CA LYS A 330 14.75 13.49 -19.20
C LYS A 330 14.94 13.94 -20.67
N GLY A 331 14.42 15.12 -21.04
CA GLY A 331 14.73 15.73 -22.34
C GLY A 331 14.00 15.05 -23.51
N VAL A 332 12.76 14.63 -23.26
CA VAL A 332 11.83 14.13 -24.28
C VAL A 332 10.80 15.23 -24.51
N ASP A 333 10.93 15.92 -25.64
CA ASP A 333 9.97 16.94 -26.06
C ASP A 333 8.99 16.30 -27.04
N VAL A 334 7.70 16.48 -26.82
CA VAL A 334 6.63 15.95 -27.67
C VAL A 334 5.77 17.11 -28.16
N GLY A 335 5.74 17.31 -29.47
CA GLY A 335 4.76 18.16 -30.15
C GLY A 335 3.56 17.31 -30.58
N MET A 336 2.36 17.84 -30.39
CA MET A 336 1.10 17.26 -30.84
C MET A 336 0.44 18.23 -31.82
N ASP A 337 0.02 17.73 -32.97
CA ASP A 337 -0.72 18.49 -33.97
C ASP A 337 -2.24 18.45 -33.69
N GLU A 338 -3.05 19.04 -34.56
CA GLU A 338 -4.52 19.01 -34.45
C GLU A 338 -5.08 17.58 -34.43
N ASN A 339 -6.24 17.41 -33.78
CA ASN A 339 -6.98 16.14 -33.69
C ASN A 339 -6.13 14.93 -33.24
N THR A 340 -5.17 15.17 -32.35
CA THR A 340 -4.20 14.19 -31.89
C THR A 340 -4.50 13.76 -30.46
N GLU A 341 -4.54 12.45 -30.22
CA GLU A 341 -4.81 11.86 -28.92
C GLU A 341 -3.64 10.98 -28.46
N VAL A 342 -3.05 11.34 -27.32
CA VAL A 342 -1.85 10.71 -26.77
C VAL A 342 -2.05 10.38 -25.30
N HIS A 343 -1.70 9.16 -24.92
CA HIS A 343 -1.74 8.64 -23.56
C HIS A 343 -0.32 8.47 -23.03
N PHE A 344 0.04 9.23 -22.00
CA PHE A 344 1.34 9.17 -21.34
C PHE A 344 1.30 8.14 -20.22
N LEU A 345 1.61 6.89 -20.55
CA LEU A 345 1.55 5.77 -19.60
C LEU A 345 2.68 5.82 -18.57
N ASP A 346 3.89 6.21 -19.00
CA ASP A 346 5.10 6.30 -18.17
C ASP A 346 6.07 7.35 -18.80
N PRO A 347 7.07 7.92 -18.11
CA PRO A 347 8.01 8.88 -18.70
C PRO A 347 8.80 8.37 -19.91
N ARG A 348 8.75 7.06 -20.20
CA ARG A 348 9.41 6.40 -21.34
C ARG A 348 8.45 5.55 -22.17
N LYS A 349 7.14 5.65 -21.91
CA LYS A 349 6.14 4.91 -22.67
C LYS A 349 4.97 5.80 -23.01
N ILE A 350 4.82 6.03 -24.31
CA ILE A 350 3.76 6.87 -24.87
C ILE A 350 2.87 5.98 -25.73
N ARG A 351 1.57 6.15 -25.67
CA ARG A 351 0.63 5.52 -26.59
C ARG A 351 -0.05 6.59 -27.42
N LEU A 352 0.18 6.56 -28.73
CA LEU A 352 -0.50 7.40 -29.70
C LEU A 352 -1.72 6.65 -30.20
N THR A 353 -2.91 7.18 -29.97
CA THR A 353 -4.16 6.57 -30.44
C THR A 353 -4.47 7.02 -31.86
N SER A 354 -4.37 8.32 -32.13
CA SER A 354 -4.65 8.91 -33.45
C SER A 354 -3.97 10.28 -33.59
N GLY A 355 -3.76 10.72 -34.83
CA GLY A 355 -3.22 12.05 -35.14
C GLY A 355 -1.71 12.04 -35.38
N GLN A 356 -1.06 13.19 -35.18
CA GLN A 356 0.35 13.38 -35.50
C GLN A 356 1.12 13.93 -34.32
N ILE A 357 2.27 13.30 -34.03
CA ILE A 357 3.20 13.75 -33.01
C ILE A 357 4.62 13.89 -33.56
N LEU A 358 5.32 14.89 -33.04
CA LEU A 358 6.75 15.08 -33.25
C LEU A 358 7.46 14.85 -31.93
N ILE A 359 8.31 13.83 -31.85
CA ILE A 359 9.07 13.51 -30.65
C ILE A 359 10.52 13.89 -30.90
N SER A 360 11.12 14.62 -29.97
CA SER A 360 12.54 14.95 -29.95
C SER A 360 13.16 14.45 -28.64
N THR A 361 14.20 13.62 -28.74
CA THR A 361 14.88 13.01 -27.59
C THR A 361 16.38 13.28 -27.65
N LYS A 362 16.97 13.63 -26.50
CA LYS A 362 18.42 13.82 -26.37
C LYS A 362 19.07 12.62 -25.66
N GLY A 363 19.57 11.65 -26.44
CA GLY A 363 20.50 10.61 -25.97
C GLY A 363 20.06 9.91 -24.68
N LEU A 364 18.98 9.12 -24.75
CA LEU A 364 18.45 8.38 -23.61
C LEU A 364 19.27 7.10 -23.36
N GLU A 365 19.65 6.84 -22.11
CA GLU A 365 20.31 5.58 -21.70
C GLU A 365 19.43 4.33 -21.94
N MET A 366 18.10 4.49 -21.90
CA MET A 366 17.12 3.44 -22.16
C MET A 366 16.13 3.93 -23.22
N PRO A 367 15.70 3.06 -24.16
CA PRO A 367 14.86 3.47 -25.28
C PRO A 367 13.48 3.97 -24.80
N LEU A 368 12.99 5.00 -25.47
CA LEU A 368 11.60 5.45 -25.43
C LEU A 368 10.75 4.49 -26.26
N GLU A 369 9.68 3.97 -25.68
CA GLU A 369 8.69 3.14 -26.38
C GLU A 369 7.46 3.97 -26.75
N ILE A 370 7.03 3.86 -28.01
CA ILE A 370 5.82 4.48 -28.51
C ILE A 370 4.92 3.39 -29.10
N ASP A 371 3.80 3.12 -28.43
CA ASP A 371 2.76 2.23 -28.95
C ASP A 371 1.84 3.02 -29.89
N THR A 372 1.57 2.48 -31.07
CA THR A 372 0.61 3.04 -32.05
C THR A 372 -0.40 1.96 -32.42
N PRO A 373 -1.54 2.28 -33.09
CA PRO A 373 -2.53 1.27 -33.46
C PRO A 373 -1.94 0.18 -34.36
N ASN A 374 -0.95 0.55 -35.19
CA ASN A 374 -0.39 -0.31 -36.22
C ASN A 374 0.99 -0.92 -35.87
N GLY A 375 1.43 -0.79 -34.62
CA GLY A 375 2.70 -1.37 -34.15
C GLY A 375 3.42 -0.53 -33.10
N ARG A 376 4.63 -0.95 -32.71
CA ARG A 376 5.43 -0.33 -31.66
C ARG A 376 6.72 0.26 -32.22
N ILE A 377 7.13 1.41 -31.71
CA ILE A 377 8.33 2.13 -32.12
C ILE A 377 9.24 2.26 -30.90
N ARG A 378 10.55 2.01 -31.08
CA ARG A 378 11.58 2.25 -30.06
C ARG A 378 12.64 3.20 -30.60
N THR A 379 13.03 4.18 -29.79
CA THR A 379 14.15 5.07 -30.12
C THR A 379 14.98 5.39 -28.89
N GLN A 380 16.29 5.56 -29.07
CA GLN A 380 17.21 5.97 -27.99
C GLN A 380 17.63 7.44 -28.10
N GLY A 381 17.29 8.12 -29.20
CA GLY A 381 17.78 9.47 -29.44
C GLY A 381 17.39 9.96 -30.83
N GLY A 382 17.13 11.25 -30.95
CA GLY A 382 16.80 11.90 -32.22
C GLY A 382 15.38 12.43 -32.30
N THR A 383 14.97 12.79 -33.52
CA THR A 383 13.68 13.42 -33.83
C THR A 383 12.87 12.53 -34.76
N LEU A 384 11.67 12.16 -34.32
CA LEU A 384 10.73 11.31 -35.05
C LEU A 384 9.41 12.04 -35.27
N ASN A 385 8.92 12.03 -36.50
CA ASN A 385 7.55 12.43 -36.82
C ASN A 385 6.70 11.17 -37.02
N ILE A 386 5.62 11.04 -36.26
CA ILE A 386 4.76 9.85 -36.27
C ILE A 386 3.33 10.30 -36.54
N VAL A 387 2.72 9.74 -37.59
CA VAL A 387 1.32 9.99 -37.97
C VAL A 387 0.55 8.69 -37.84
N ALA A 388 -0.36 8.59 -36.88
CA ALA A 388 -1.23 7.44 -36.68
C ALA A 388 -2.63 7.71 -37.25
N LYS A 389 -3.05 6.84 -38.17
CA LYS A 389 -4.40 6.73 -38.71
C LYS A 389 -4.94 5.33 -38.44
N ASP A 390 -6.25 5.15 -38.63
CA ASP A 390 -6.97 3.91 -38.25
C ASP A 390 -6.31 2.62 -38.75
N PHE A 391 -5.76 2.63 -39.98
CA PHE A 391 -5.16 1.44 -40.60
C PHE A 391 -3.67 1.59 -40.95
N VAL A 392 -3.13 2.81 -40.80
CA VAL A 392 -1.77 3.12 -41.23
C VAL A 392 -1.09 4.04 -40.22
N THR A 393 0.09 3.63 -39.74
CA THR A 393 1.01 4.49 -39.01
C THR A 393 2.19 4.84 -39.91
N ILE A 394 2.46 6.13 -40.12
CA ILE A 394 3.63 6.60 -40.86
C ILE A 394 4.66 7.07 -39.85
N VAL A 395 5.89 6.57 -39.97
CA VAL A 395 7.02 6.96 -39.12
C VAL A 395 8.12 7.55 -39.98
N THR A 396 8.52 8.79 -39.69
CA THR A 396 9.62 9.47 -40.37
C THR A 396 10.73 9.78 -39.36
N ALA A 397 11.91 9.23 -39.61
CA ALA A 397 13.12 9.52 -38.84
C ALA A 397 13.78 10.78 -39.37
N VAL A 398 13.51 11.92 -38.73
CA VAL A 398 14.08 13.21 -39.11
C VAL A 398 15.55 13.28 -38.71
N LYS A 399 15.87 12.80 -37.51
CA LYS A 399 17.23 12.73 -36.97
C LYS A 399 17.38 11.50 -36.09
N GLY A 400 18.47 10.74 -36.19
CA GLY A 400 18.66 9.50 -35.45
C GLY A 400 17.88 8.30 -36.00
N ASP A 401 18.12 7.14 -35.40
CA ASP A 401 17.54 5.87 -35.81
C ASP A 401 16.35 5.48 -34.92
N ALA A 402 15.42 4.71 -35.49
CA ALA A 402 14.32 4.09 -34.76
C ALA A 402 14.18 2.62 -35.14
N ILE A 403 13.65 1.83 -34.21
CA ILE A 403 13.33 0.43 -34.42
C ILE A 403 11.80 0.31 -34.44
N LEU A 404 11.27 -0.25 -35.51
CA LEU A 404 9.84 -0.46 -35.73
C LEU A 404 9.51 -1.93 -35.54
N PHE A 405 8.48 -2.22 -34.76
CA PHE A 405 7.96 -3.57 -34.53
C PHE A 405 6.57 -3.67 -35.16
N MET A 406 6.41 -4.56 -36.14
CA MET A 406 5.17 -4.81 -36.87
C MET A 406 4.96 -6.30 -37.08
N GLU A 407 3.76 -6.82 -36.74
CA GLU A 407 3.37 -8.21 -37.01
C GLU A 407 4.43 -9.28 -36.62
N GLY A 408 5.26 -8.98 -35.61
CA GLY A 408 6.35 -9.87 -35.15
C GLY A 408 7.72 -9.66 -35.83
N GLU A 409 7.81 -8.79 -36.84
CA GLU A 409 9.06 -8.38 -37.47
C GLU A 409 9.64 -7.10 -36.84
N GLU A 410 10.97 -7.06 -36.75
CA GLU A 410 11.74 -5.89 -36.33
C GLU A 410 12.40 -5.25 -37.55
N LYS A 411 12.14 -3.96 -37.77
CA LYS A 411 12.72 -3.21 -38.87
C LYS A 411 13.40 -1.94 -38.38
N LYS A 412 14.69 -1.80 -38.71
CA LYS A 412 15.44 -0.58 -38.42
C LYS A 412 15.12 0.51 -39.44
N LEU A 413 14.66 1.66 -38.96
CA LEU A 413 14.47 2.89 -39.72
C LEU A 413 15.68 3.81 -39.50
N LEU A 414 16.38 4.12 -40.59
CA LEU A 414 17.54 5.01 -40.57
C LEU A 414 17.11 6.48 -40.72
N GLU A 415 17.96 7.37 -40.23
CA GLU A 415 17.81 8.82 -40.40
C GLU A 415 17.53 9.24 -41.87
N GLY A 416 16.63 10.21 -42.04
CA GLY A 416 16.20 10.73 -43.33
C GLY A 416 15.20 9.85 -44.08
N ARG A 417 14.76 8.72 -43.50
CA ARG A 417 13.82 7.79 -44.13
C ARG A 417 12.45 7.81 -43.46
N GLN A 418 11.47 7.36 -44.24
CA GLN A 418 10.09 7.16 -43.79
C GLN A 418 9.69 5.70 -43.99
N HIS A 419 8.86 5.19 -43.08
CA HIS A 419 8.26 3.87 -43.20
C HIS A 419 6.76 3.93 -42.94
N LYS A 420 6.00 3.19 -43.74
CA LYS A 420 4.56 3.02 -43.60
C LYS A 420 4.31 1.68 -42.91
N MET A 421 3.68 1.73 -41.75
CA MET A 421 3.25 0.60 -40.96
C MET A 421 1.75 0.39 -41.18
N SER A 422 1.33 -0.81 -41.57
CA SER A 422 -0.07 -1.14 -41.86
C SER A 422 -0.35 -2.51 -41.29
N ILE A 423 -1.47 -2.67 -40.58
CA ILE A 423 -1.96 -3.98 -40.15
C ILE A 423 -2.96 -4.45 -41.22
N GLY A 424 -2.66 -5.58 -41.86
CA GLY A 424 -3.44 -6.08 -42.99
C GLY A 424 -3.05 -5.49 -44.37
N GLY A 425 -3.63 -6.07 -45.42
CA GLY A 425 -3.40 -5.66 -46.81
C GLY A 425 -4.03 -4.29 -47.13
N GLU A 426 -3.54 -3.62 -48.17
CA GLU A 426 -4.12 -2.35 -48.62
C GLU A 426 -5.58 -2.57 -49.04
N PRO A 427 -6.52 -1.68 -48.68
CA PRO A 427 -7.90 -1.76 -49.15
C PRO A 427 -7.89 -1.74 -50.68
N VAL A 428 -8.40 -2.80 -51.27
CA VAL A 428 -8.42 -2.99 -52.71
C VAL A 428 -9.68 -2.35 -53.29
N ASP A 429 -9.53 -1.58 -54.36
CA ASP A 429 -10.68 -1.11 -55.14
C ASP A 429 -11.31 -2.29 -55.88
N ILE A 430 -12.36 -2.84 -55.27
CA ILE A 430 -13.12 -3.98 -55.82
C ILE A 430 -13.74 -3.60 -57.17
N GLY A 431 -14.13 -2.33 -57.38
CA GLY A 431 -14.71 -1.85 -58.63
C GLY A 431 -13.72 -1.89 -59.79
N ALA A 432 -12.47 -1.51 -59.55
CA ALA A 432 -11.40 -1.63 -60.54
C ALA A 432 -11.12 -3.10 -60.94
N ILE A 433 -11.14 -4.02 -59.96
CA ILE A 433 -10.98 -5.46 -60.22
C ILE A 433 -12.17 -6.02 -60.98
N ILE A 434 -13.41 -5.66 -60.61
CA ILE A 434 -14.62 -6.11 -61.31
C ILE A 434 -14.59 -5.61 -62.75
N THR A 435 -14.30 -4.33 -62.98
CA THR A 435 -14.24 -3.73 -64.34
C THR A 435 -13.18 -4.42 -65.22
N TRP A 436 -12.00 -4.69 -64.66
CA TRP A 436 -10.98 -5.48 -65.35
C TRP A 436 -11.46 -6.91 -65.63
N SER A 437 -12.09 -7.57 -64.65
CA SER A 437 -12.55 -8.96 -64.79
C SER A 437 -13.68 -9.10 -65.81
N GLU A 438 -14.61 -8.15 -65.90
CA GLU A 438 -15.69 -8.14 -66.88
C GLU A 438 -15.17 -7.98 -68.30
N GLY A 439 -14.13 -7.15 -68.50
CA GLY A 439 -13.47 -7.00 -69.81
C GLY A 439 -12.66 -8.22 -70.26
N VAL A 440 -12.31 -9.13 -69.35
CA VAL A 440 -11.52 -10.34 -69.63
C VAL A 440 -12.39 -11.60 -69.70
N ILE A 441 -13.46 -11.68 -68.91
CA ILE A 441 -14.30 -12.89 -68.77
C ILE A 441 -15.49 -12.85 -69.73
N ASN A 442 -16.04 -11.67 -70.06
CA ASN A 442 -17.06 -11.59 -71.09
C ASN A 442 -16.42 -11.63 -72.47
N LYS A 443 -16.38 -12.84 -73.06
CA LYS A 443 -16.31 -12.96 -74.52
C LYS A 443 -17.44 -12.12 -75.12
N PRO A 444 -17.22 -11.35 -76.19
CA PRO A 444 -18.32 -10.83 -76.98
C PRO A 444 -19.08 -12.05 -77.51
N GLU A 445 -20.34 -12.20 -77.12
CA GLU A 445 -21.25 -13.09 -77.84
C GLU A 445 -21.23 -12.62 -79.30
N GLY A 446 -20.59 -13.42 -80.17
CA GLY A 446 -20.59 -13.18 -81.62
C GLY A 446 -22.04 -13.06 -82.11
N SER A 447 -22.36 -12.11 -82.97
CA SER A 447 -21.96 -12.14 -84.37
C SER A 447 -22.03 -13.56 -84.95
N LYS A 448 -23.26 -14.04 -85.12
CA LYS A 448 -23.75 -14.60 -86.38
C LYS A 448 -25.26 -14.54 -86.46
#